data_AF-A0A5N8X2L3-F1
#
_entry.id   AF-A0A5N8X2L3-F1
#
_cell.length_a   1.000
_cell.length_b   1.000
_cell.length_c   1.000
_cell.angle_alpha   90.00
_cell.angle_beta   90.00
_cell.angle_gamma   90.00
#
_symmetry.space_group_name_H-M   'P 1'
#
loop_
_entity.id
_entity.type
_entity.pdbx_description
1 polymer ?
#
loop_
_entity_poly.entity_id
_entity_poly.type
_entity_poly.pdbx_seq_one_letter_code
_entity_poly.pdbx_strand_id
1 'polypeptide(L)'
;MTVQTADETFLKGFERILTDAATTGRRLTRDEIESRRALGARAAEAGHGWRALVRAHITAGRERHPAAADPDHVLTVIEQAVDAFADGYERAQRLVVRKEEAARREFIDDLLHRRGDPGQLASRCERFGLRLSRGHAVAVAEGPEAYDETDPVPRQVADDLFARFESRRILFTTKDGRMVCIAPGDQQDVLVHFAKLVYAATGASQVAIGRPRTGTVGIGHSYEEALNALDVAQRMGLDDPLLRAADLLVFPVLARDRQALVDLVDHTLGPLARARGGAQPLLDTLTAYFDNGCVAAAAARQLSLSVRALTYRLERIHTLTGSDPTDPAHRYTLQTAVLGARLLDWPNRPL
;
A
#
# COMPACT_ATOMS: atom_id res chain seq x y z
N MET A 1 26.22 23.89 -26.31
CA MET A 1 26.05 23.08 -27.53
C MET A 1 24.62 23.28 -28.00
N THR A 2 24.47 23.89 -29.19
CA THR A 2 23.17 24.29 -29.76
C THR A 2 22.33 23.07 -30.15
N VAL A 3 21.01 23.16 -29.94
CA VAL A 3 19.98 22.14 -30.23
C VAL A 3 20.16 21.46 -31.60
N GLN A 4 20.67 22.20 -32.58
CA GLN A 4 20.91 21.74 -33.96
C GLN A 4 21.99 20.64 -34.11
N THR A 5 22.94 20.55 -33.18
CA THR A 5 24.02 19.54 -33.22
C THR A 5 23.64 18.19 -32.59
N ALA A 6 22.62 18.17 -31.72
CA ALA A 6 22.14 16.94 -31.10
C ALA A 6 21.28 16.10 -32.06
N ASP A 7 20.48 16.76 -32.90
CA ASP A 7 19.57 16.10 -33.85
C ASP A 7 20.33 15.29 -34.92
N GLU A 8 21.50 15.76 -35.37
CA GLU A 8 22.32 15.05 -36.36
C GLU A 8 22.86 13.70 -35.87
N THR A 9 23.11 13.58 -34.56
CA THR A 9 23.60 12.33 -33.97
C THR A 9 22.57 11.20 -34.06
N PHE A 10 21.28 11.54 -33.93
CA PHE A 10 20.17 10.58 -34.00
C PHE A 10 19.67 10.34 -35.43
N LEU A 11 20.09 11.16 -36.39
CA LEU A 11 19.91 10.94 -37.83
C LEU A 11 21.04 10.09 -38.45
N LYS A 12 22.04 9.67 -37.67
CA LYS A 12 23.20 8.92 -38.17
C LYS A 12 22.78 7.69 -38.98
N GLY A 13 23.23 7.61 -40.23
CA GLY A 13 22.96 6.49 -41.13
C GLY A 13 21.54 6.46 -41.73
N PHE A 14 20.66 7.41 -41.37
CA PHE A 14 19.30 7.51 -41.92
C PHE A 14 19.34 7.82 -43.42
N GLU A 15 20.19 8.77 -43.83
CA GLU A 15 20.35 9.17 -45.23
C GLU A 15 20.78 8.00 -46.11
N ARG A 16 21.76 7.20 -45.67
CA ARG A 16 22.21 6.00 -46.40
C ARG A 16 21.08 4.98 -46.58
N ILE A 17 20.29 4.74 -45.53
CA ILE A 17 19.14 3.84 -45.57
C ILE A 17 18.08 4.39 -46.53
N LEU A 18 17.81 5.69 -46.47
CA LEU A 18 16.86 6.37 -47.34
C LEU A 18 17.27 6.26 -48.81
N THR A 19 18.53 6.53 -49.14
CA THR A 19 19.04 6.40 -50.50
C THR A 19 18.94 4.97 -51.01
N ASP A 20 19.44 3.98 -50.26
CA ASP A 20 19.49 2.60 -50.72
C ASP A 20 18.09 1.96 -50.83
N ALA A 21 17.27 2.10 -49.79
CA ALA A 21 15.97 1.47 -49.75
C ALA A 21 14.94 2.14 -50.67
N ALA A 22 14.96 3.48 -50.79
CA ALA A 22 13.99 4.19 -51.64
C ALA A 22 14.29 4.01 -53.14
N THR A 23 15.58 3.95 -53.54
CA THR A 23 15.96 3.71 -54.93
C THR A 23 15.66 2.28 -55.38
N THR A 24 15.74 1.30 -54.48
CA THR A 24 15.46 -0.10 -54.79
C THR A 24 14.00 -0.53 -54.54
N GLY A 25 13.20 0.30 -53.87
CA GLY A 25 11.82 -0.02 -53.46
C GLY A 25 11.73 -1.13 -52.42
N ARG A 26 12.84 -1.54 -51.81
CA ARG A 26 12.88 -2.60 -50.79
C ARG A 26 12.42 -2.05 -49.44
N ARG A 27 11.95 -2.95 -48.57
CA ARG A 27 11.77 -2.65 -47.15
C ARG A 27 13.11 -2.60 -46.42
N LEU A 28 13.13 -1.94 -45.26
CA LEU A 28 14.29 -1.93 -44.38
C LEU A 28 14.64 -3.36 -43.96
N THR A 29 15.94 -3.65 -43.90
CA THR A 29 16.44 -4.91 -43.37
C THR A 29 16.28 -4.93 -41.84
N ARG A 30 16.38 -6.13 -41.26
CA ARG A 30 16.36 -6.30 -39.80
C ARG A 30 17.42 -5.44 -39.11
N ASP A 31 18.64 -5.40 -39.64
CA ASP A 31 19.75 -4.63 -39.06
C ASP A 31 19.52 -3.11 -39.13
N GLU A 32 18.87 -2.63 -40.20
CA GLU A 32 18.49 -1.22 -40.34
C GLU A 32 17.42 -0.83 -39.31
N ILE A 33 16.40 -1.67 -39.15
CA ILE A 33 15.36 -1.52 -38.12
C ILE A 33 15.99 -1.52 -36.72
N GLU A 34 16.86 -2.48 -36.42
CA GLU A 34 17.55 -2.57 -35.12
C GLU A 34 18.45 -1.35 -34.88
N SER A 35 19.13 -0.83 -35.90
CA SER A 35 19.90 0.40 -35.82
C SER A 35 19.02 1.62 -35.49
N ARG A 36 17.83 1.74 -36.10
CA ARG A 36 16.88 2.84 -35.79
C ARG A 36 16.36 2.72 -34.36
N ARG A 37 15.98 1.52 -33.92
CA ARG A 37 15.58 1.24 -32.53
C ARG A 37 16.66 1.65 -31.53
N ALA A 38 17.91 1.29 -31.79
CA ALA A 38 19.03 1.62 -30.90
C ALA A 38 19.25 3.14 -30.76
N LEU A 39 19.09 3.90 -31.86
CA LEU A 39 19.16 5.36 -31.81
C LEU A 39 17.97 5.95 -31.05
N GLY A 40 16.76 5.41 -31.23
CA GLY A 40 15.58 5.79 -30.46
C GLY A 40 15.77 5.60 -28.96
N ALA A 41 16.30 4.44 -28.56
CA ALA A 41 16.60 4.14 -27.16
C ALA A 41 17.61 5.13 -26.56
N ARG A 42 18.72 5.39 -27.26
CA ARG A 42 19.73 6.36 -26.82
C ARG A 42 19.18 7.79 -26.72
N ALA A 43 18.26 8.16 -27.61
CA ALA A 43 17.63 9.47 -27.58
C ALA A 43 16.73 9.65 -26.35
N ALA A 44 15.98 8.61 -25.98
CA ALA A 44 15.18 8.59 -24.75
C ALA A 44 16.08 8.67 -23.50
N GLU A 45 17.17 7.90 -23.45
CA GLU A 45 18.15 7.92 -22.34
C GLU A 45 18.83 9.29 -22.18
N ALA A 46 19.06 10.00 -23.29
CA ALA A 46 19.60 11.35 -23.28
C ALA A 46 18.55 12.45 -23.02
N GLY A 47 17.28 12.09 -22.83
CA GLY A 47 16.20 13.03 -22.46
C GLY A 47 15.71 13.93 -23.59
N HIS A 48 15.95 13.56 -24.86
CA HIS A 48 15.50 14.35 -26.00
C HIS A 48 13.99 14.21 -26.23
N GLY A 49 13.31 15.32 -26.50
CA GLY A 49 11.87 15.31 -26.73
C GLY A 49 11.48 14.61 -28.03
N TRP A 50 10.61 13.59 -27.92
CA TRP A 50 10.03 12.85 -29.05
C TRP A 50 9.62 13.72 -30.25
N ARG A 51 8.87 14.80 -29.99
CA ARG A 51 8.36 15.71 -31.03
C ARG A 51 9.46 16.37 -31.87
N ALA A 52 10.59 16.70 -31.26
CA ALA A 52 11.71 17.31 -31.96
C ALA A 52 12.41 16.29 -32.87
N LEU A 53 12.63 15.08 -32.35
CA LEU A 53 13.30 13.99 -33.08
C LEU A 53 12.51 13.52 -34.29
N VAL A 54 11.19 13.38 -34.18
CA VAL A 54 10.32 13.03 -35.32
C VAL A 54 10.40 14.11 -36.40
N ARG A 55 10.32 15.39 -36.00
CA ARG A 55 10.44 16.50 -36.94
C ARG A 55 11.78 16.47 -37.67
N ALA A 56 12.87 16.18 -36.96
CA ALA A 56 14.20 16.06 -37.56
C ALA A 56 14.25 14.94 -38.62
N HIS A 57 13.66 13.77 -38.36
CA HIS A 57 13.61 12.67 -39.32
C HIS A 57 12.78 13.01 -40.57
N ILE A 58 11.64 13.67 -40.40
CA ILE A 58 10.79 14.10 -41.52
C ILE A 58 11.50 15.17 -42.36
N THR A 59 12.12 16.17 -41.73
CA THR A 59 12.87 17.21 -42.42
C THR A 59 14.05 16.62 -43.19
N ALA A 60 14.83 15.74 -42.57
CA ALA A 60 15.94 15.06 -43.23
C ALA A 60 15.46 14.21 -44.43
N GLY A 61 14.32 13.52 -44.28
CA GLY A 61 13.73 12.75 -45.37
C GLY A 61 13.32 13.61 -46.56
N ARG A 62 12.75 14.80 -46.31
CA ARG A 62 12.39 15.75 -47.37
C ARG A 62 13.61 16.32 -48.09
N GLU A 63 14.63 16.73 -47.34
CA GLU A 63 15.79 17.43 -47.89
C GLU A 63 16.79 16.50 -48.60
N ARG A 64 16.85 15.22 -48.19
CA ARG A 64 17.93 14.30 -48.57
C ARG A 64 17.44 13.05 -49.32
N HIS A 65 16.20 13.06 -49.81
CA HIS A 65 15.70 11.95 -50.62
C HIS A 65 16.42 11.89 -51.98
N PRO A 66 16.70 10.68 -52.52
CA PRO A 66 17.25 10.55 -53.86
C PRO A 66 16.23 11.00 -54.91
N ALA A 67 16.62 11.93 -55.79
CA ALA A 67 15.74 12.50 -56.82
C ALA A 67 15.18 11.46 -57.82
N ALA A 68 15.83 10.31 -57.93
CA ALA A 68 15.42 9.22 -58.81
C ALA A 68 14.46 8.20 -58.16
N ALA A 69 14.18 8.32 -56.85
CA ALA A 69 13.28 7.39 -56.18
C ALA A 69 11.81 7.81 -56.33
N ASP A 70 10.94 6.81 -56.34
CA ASP A 70 9.50 7.00 -56.25
C ASP A 70 9.14 7.66 -54.89
N PRO A 71 8.40 8.79 -54.89
CA PRO A 71 7.90 9.42 -53.67
C PRO A 71 7.21 8.44 -52.69
N ASP A 72 6.50 7.43 -53.19
CA ASP A 72 5.82 6.43 -52.35
C ASP A 72 6.81 5.51 -51.64
N HIS A 73 7.92 5.15 -52.31
CA HIS A 73 9.00 4.39 -51.69
C HIS A 73 9.76 5.22 -50.64
N VAL A 74 10.01 6.51 -50.92
CA VAL A 74 10.62 7.44 -49.96
C VAL A 74 9.76 7.54 -48.70
N LEU A 75 8.44 7.73 -48.85
CA LEU A 75 7.51 7.81 -47.73
C LEU A 75 7.51 6.51 -46.92
N THR A 76 7.41 5.36 -47.58
CA THR A 76 7.43 4.03 -46.94
C THR A 76 8.69 3.82 -46.10
N VAL A 77 9.85 4.25 -46.60
CA VAL A 77 11.14 4.13 -45.90
C VAL A 77 11.19 5.07 -44.68
N ILE A 78 10.68 6.29 -44.81
CA ILE A 78 10.59 7.24 -43.69
C ILE A 78 9.67 6.67 -42.60
N GLU A 79 8.50 6.13 -42.97
CA GLU A 79 7.56 5.49 -42.03
C GLU A 79 8.23 4.35 -41.28
N GLN A 80 8.85 3.40 -41.97
CA GLN A 80 9.54 2.26 -41.34
C GLN A 80 10.67 2.71 -40.41
N ALA A 81 11.42 3.74 -40.79
CA ALA A 81 12.52 4.25 -39.98
C ALA A 81 12.03 4.99 -38.73
N VAL A 82 10.98 5.81 -38.87
CA VAL A 82 10.34 6.53 -37.75
C VAL A 82 9.66 5.57 -36.81
N ASP A 83 8.95 4.56 -37.30
CA ASP A 83 8.30 3.53 -36.47
C ASP A 83 9.34 2.72 -35.68
N ALA A 84 10.42 2.30 -36.33
CA ALA A 84 11.51 1.59 -35.65
C ALA A 84 12.18 2.48 -34.59
N PHE A 85 12.39 3.76 -34.89
CA PHE A 85 12.93 4.72 -33.92
C PHE A 85 11.95 4.96 -32.75
N ALA A 86 10.65 5.08 -33.02
CA ALA A 86 9.59 5.21 -32.03
C ALA A 86 9.55 4.02 -31.07
N ASP A 87 9.56 2.79 -31.60
CA ASP A 87 9.56 1.56 -30.81
C ASP A 87 10.75 1.52 -29.85
N GLY A 88 11.95 1.85 -30.33
CA GLY A 88 13.15 1.95 -29.48
C GLY A 88 13.03 3.01 -28.39
N TYR A 89 12.55 4.19 -28.75
CA TYR A 89 12.36 5.32 -27.84
C TYR A 89 11.33 5.00 -26.74
N GLU A 90 10.15 4.51 -27.11
CA GLU A 90 9.09 4.17 -26.18
C GLU A 90 9.48 3.04 -25.24
N ARG A 91 10.17 2.01 -25.75
CA ARG A 91 10.64 0.89 -24.92
C ARG A 91 11.66 1.36 -23.89
N ALA A 92 12.61 2.21 -24.29
CA ALA A 92 13.58 2.79 -23.37
C ALA A 92 12.90 3.68 -22.32
N GLN A 93 11.95 4.53 -22.73
CA GLN A 93 11.20 5.36 -21.79
C GLN A 93 10.38 4.51 -20.80
N ARG A 94 9.70 3.47 -21.28
CA ARG A 94 8.97 2.51 -20.41
C ARG A 94 9.92 1.80 -19.43
N LEU A 95 11.12 1.43 -19.87
CA LEU A 95 12.13 0.83 -18.99
C LEU A 95 12.61 1.80 -17.90
N VAL A 96 12.80 3.09 -18.23
CA VAL A 96 13.16 4.12 -17.25
C VAL A 96 12.07 4.28 -16.20
N VAL A 97 10.80 4.42 -16.62
CA VAL A 97 9.66 4.52 -15.71
C VAL A 97 9.56 3.30 -14.79
N ARG A 98 9.64 2.09 -15.36
CA ARG A 98 9.61 0.84 -14.58
C ARG A 98 10.76 0.75 -13.57
N LYS A 99 11.97 1.15 -13.96
CA LYS A 99 13.12 1.19 -13.04
C LYS A 99 12.91 2.19 -11.91
N GLU A 100 12.35 3.35 -12.21
CA GLU A 100 12.06 4.36 -11.19
C GLU A 100 10.97 3.90 -10.23
N GLU A 101 9.90 3.29 -10.74
CA GLU A 101 8.84 2.68 -9.93
C GLU A 101 9.38 1.54 -9.06
N ALA A 102 10.22 0.66 -9.61
CA ALA A 102 10.86 -0.41 -8.86
C ALA A 102 11.78 0.14 -7.74
N ALA A 103 12.59 1.15 -8.04
CA ALA A 103 13.46 1.79 -7.06
C ALA A 103 12.67 2.53 -5.96
N ARG A 104 11.49 3.09 -6.30
CA ARG A 104 10.57 3.69 -5.32
C ARG A 104 9.94 2.61 -4.43
N ARG A 105 9.54 1.49 -5.00
CA ARG A 105 8.96 0.35 -4.26
C ARG A 105 9.96 -0.25 -3.28
N GLU A 106 11.18 -0.55 -3.76
CA GLU A 106 12.28 -1.01 -2.92
C GLU A 106 12.55 -0.02 -1.78
N PHE A 107 12.55 1.28 -2.08
CA PHE A 107 12.74 2.32 -1.06
C PHE A 107 11.64 2.32 0.00
N ILE A 108 10.37 2.21 -0.43
CA ILE A 108 9.25 2.13 0.51
C ILE A 108 9.38 0.85 1.34
N ASP A 109 9.73 -0.28 0.74
CA ASP A 109 9.92 -1.52 1.49
C ASP A 109 11.00 -1.41 2.57
N ASP A 110 12.15 -0.85 2.20
CA ASP A 110 13.25 -0.58 3.12
C ASP A 110 12.80 0.32 4.29
N LEU A 111 12.01 1.36 3.99
CA LEU A 111 11.48 2.30 4.96
C LEU A 111 10.48 1.66 5.93
N LEU A 112 9.56 0.84 5.41
CA LEU A 112 8.53 0.16 6.20
C LEU A 112 9.14 -0.90 7.12
N HIS A 113 10.16 -1.64 6.64
CA HIS A 113 10.83 -2.69 7.40
C HIS A 113 12.05 -2.21 8.19
N ARG A 114 12.37 -0.91 8.14
CA ARG A 114 13.55 -0.33 8.81
C ARG A 114 14.85 -1.00 8.38
N ARG A 115 14.95 -1.38 7.09
CA ARG A 115 16.12 -2.01 6.48
C ARG A 115 17.00 -0.97 5.81
N GLY A 116 18.32 -1.20 5.82
CA GLY A 116 19.29 -0.36 5.14
C GLY A 116 20.01 0.65 6.04
N ASP A 117 21.04 1.28 5.47
CA ASP A 117 21.82 2.31 6.15
C ASP A 117 21.00 3.62 6.27
N PRO A 118 20.91 4.24 7.46
CA PRO A 118 20.15 5.47 7.66
C PRO A 118 20.56 6.62 6.73
N GLY A 119 21.85 6.72 6.36
CA GLY A 119 22.36 7.74 5.45
C GLY A 119 21.86 7.54 4.01
N GLN A 120 21.88 6.29 3.53
CA GLN A 120 21.33 5.94 2.21
C GLN A 120 19.82 6.17 2.13
N LEU A 121 19.07 5.79 3.19
CA LEU A 121 17.64 6.06 3.26
C LEU A 121 17.34 7.55 3.25
N ALA A 122 18.10 8.35 4.00
CA ALA A 122 17.92 9.81 4.05
C ALA A 122 18.13 10.47 2.68
N SER A 123 19.15 10.05 1.92
CA SER A 123 19.38 10.55 0.56
C SER A 123 18.22 10.19 -0.39
N ARG A 124 17.67 8.96 -0.29
CA ARG A 124 16.51 8.54 -1.08
C ARG A 124 15.22 9.25 -0.66
N CYS A 125 15.05 9.57 0.62
CA CYS A 125 13.90 10.33 1.11
C CYS A 125 13.76 11.67 0.39
N GLU A 126 14.84 12.45 0.26
CA GLU A 126 14.80 13.74 -0.43
C GLU A 126 14.41 13.59 -1.90
N ARG A 127 14.98 12.59 -2.60
CA ARG A 127 14.66 12.26 -3.99
C ARG A 127 13.17 11.97 -4.19
N PHE A 128 12.55 11.22 -3.26
CA PHE A 128 11.13 10.88 -3.31
C PHE A 128 10.24 11.89 -2.56
N GLY A 129 10.81 13.01 -2.13
CA GLY A 129 10.08 14.13 -1.51
C GLY A 129 9.87 14.03 0.01
N LEU A 130 10.14 12.92 0.67
CA LEU A 130 9.96 12.82 2.12
C LEU A 130 10.94 13.74 2.88
N ARG A 131 10.42 14.55 3.81
CA ARG A 131 11.25 15.45 4.65
C ARG A 131 11.40 14.88 6.05
N LEU A 132 12.50 14.19 6.33
CA LEU A 132 12.70 13.46 7.60
C LEU A 132 12.60 14.31 8.88
N SER A 133 12.77 15.63 8.78
CA SER A 133 12.56 16.57 9.89
C SER A 133 11.08 16.67 10.34
N ARG A 134 10.14 16.21 9.51
CA ARG A 134 8.70 16.18 9.79
C ARG A 134 8.26 14.78 10.20
N GLY A 135 7.22 14.74 11.04
CA GLY A 135 6.50 13.51 11.32
C GLY A 135 5.77 13.03 10.06
N HIS A 136 5.77 11.73 9.81
CA HIS A 136 4.99 11.09 8.76
C HIS A 136 4.11 10.02 9.40
N ALA A 137 2.90 9.87 8.86
CA ALA A 137 1.98 8.83 9.23
C ALA A 137 1.80 7.85 8.06
N VAL A 138 1.54 6.59 8.39
CA VAL A 138 1.29 5.53 7.42
C VAL A 138 -0.14 5.04 7.59
N ALA A 139 -0.87 4.98 6.47
CA ALA A 139 -2.15 4.31 6.39
C ALA A 139 -1.97 2.97 5.67
N VAL A 140 -2.59 1.91 6.20
CA VAL A 140 -2.61 0.58 5.59
C VAL A 140 -4.05 0.17 5.40
N ALA A 141 -4.39 -0.22 4.19
CA ALA A 141 -5.70 -0.75 3.85
C ALA A 141 -5.64 -2.26 3.63
N GLU A 142 -6.57 -2.96 4.24
CA GLU A 142 -6.77 -4.40 4.12
C GLU A 142 -8.18 -4.67 3.62
N GLY A 143 -8.26 -5.38 2.49
CA GLY A 143 -9.50 -5.75 1.86
C GLY A 143 -9.90 -7.20 2.13
N PRO A 144 -11.08 -7.63 1.64
CA PRO A 144 -11.52 -9.02 1.71
C PRO A 144 -10.62 -9.95 0.89
N GLU A 145 -10.00 -9.44 -0.17
CA GLU A 145 -9.01 -10.13 -1.00
C GLU A 145 -7.68 -9.37 -0.93
N ALA A 146 -6.58 -10.11 -1.09
CA ALA A 146 -5.25 -9.54 -1.14
C ALA A 146 -5.07 -8.76 -2.44
N TYR A 147 -4.60 -7.51 -2.33
CA TYR A 147 -4.31 -6.67 -3.49
C TYR A 147 -2.96 -7.00 -4.11
N ASP A 148 -2.92 -7.03 -5.44
CA ASP A 148 -1.72 -7.06 -6.26
C ASP A 148 -1.51 -5.72 -7.00
N GLU A 149 -0.30 -5.47 -7.49
CA GLU A 149 0.06 -4.32 -8.29
C GLU A 149 -0.67 -4.27 -9.64
N THR A 150 -1.08 -5.42 -10.18
CA THR A 150 -1.83 -5.49 -11.43
C THR A 150 -3.31 -5.19 -11.27
N ASP A 151 -3.79 -5.10 -10.03
CA ASP A 151 -5.20 -4.91 -9.75
C ASP A 151 -5.66 -3.50 -10.16
N PRO A 152 -6.88 -3.37 -10.72
CA PRO A 152 -7.41 -2.08 -11.10
C PRO A 152 -7.67 -1.17 -9.90
N VAL A 153 -7.98 -1.75 -8.72
CA VAL A 153 -8.37 -1.01 -7.52
C VAL A 153 -7.21 -0.18 -6.94
N PRO A 154 -6.02 -0.74 -6.61
CA PRO A 154 -4.89 0.07 -6.16
C PRO A 154 -4.48 1.14 -7.16
N ARG A 155 -4.55 0.84 -8.47
CA ARG A 155 -4.24 1.80 -9.52
C ARG A 155 -5.22 2.97 -9.54
N GLN A 156 -6.52 2.68 -9.51
CA GLN A 156 -7.55 3.72 -9.45
C GLN A 156 -7.41 4.59 -8.20
N VAL A 157 -7.21 3.97 -7.03
CA VAL A 157 -7.02 4.69 -5.76
C VAL A 157 -5.77 5.57 -5.82
N ALA A 158 -4.68 5.08 -6.41
CA ALA A 158 -3.46 5.87 -6.60
C ALA A 158 -3.70 7.06 -7.51
N ASP A 159 -4.30 6.85 -8.68
CA ASP A 159 -4.57 7.90 -9.67
C ASP A 159 -5.46 9.01 -9.07
N ASP A 160 -6.54 8.64 -8.38
CA ASP A 160 -7.45 9.57 -7.71
C ASP A 160 -6.77 10.33 -6.56
N LEU A 161 -5.94 9.64 -5.77
CA LEU A 161 -5.19 10.23 -4.68
C LEU A 161 -4.16 11.25 -5.19
N PHE A 162 -3.40 10.90 -6.23
CA PHE A 162 -2.42 11.80 -6.84
C PHE A 162 -3.09 12.98 -7.54
N ALA A 163 -4.19 12.79 -8.26
CA ALA A 163 -4.94 13.88 -8.91
C ALA A 163 -5.48 14.90 -7.89
N ARG A 164 -5.90 14.45 -6.70
CA ARG A 164 -6.38 15.36 -5.64
C ARG A 164 -5.25 16.13 -4.97
N PHE A 165 -4.08 15.51 -4.84
CA PHE A 165 -2.97 16.00 -4.02
C PHE A 165 -1.67 16.18 -4.81
N GLU A 166 -1.74 16.55 -6.10
CA GLU A 166 -0.60 16.61 -7.04
C GLU A 166 0.64 17.36 -6.51
N SER A 167 0.46 18.33 -5.60
CA SER A 167 1.55 19.12 -5.02
C SER A 167 2.11 18.57 -3.69
N ARG A 168 1.54 17.47 -3.17
CA ARG A 168 1.90 16.91 -1.86
C ARG A 168 2.86 15.74 -2.02
N ARG A 169 3.76 15.62 -1.04
CA ARG A 169 4.84 14.64 -1.04
C ARG A 169 4.34 13.35 -0.39
N ILE A 170 3.50 12.64 -1.12
CA ILE A 170 2.84 11.40 -0.70
C ILE A 170 3.46 10.21 -1.42
N LEU A 171 3.58 9.08 -0.72
CA LEU A 171 4.01 7.82 -1.33
C LEU A 171 2.89 6.79 -1.21
N PHE A 172 2.73 6.00 -2.26
CA PHE A 172 1.74 4.93 -2.35
C PHE A 172 2.40 3.67 -2.91
N THR A 173 2.06 2.52 -2.35
CA THR A 173 2.46 1.20 -2.86
C THR A 173 1.45 0.14 -2.46
N THR A 174 1.48 -1.00 -3.14
CA THR A 174 0.87 -2.25 -2.67
C THR A 174 1.97 -3.13 -2.06
N LYS A 175 1.68 -3.84 -0.97
CA LYS A 175 2.61 -4.72 -0.27
C LYS A 175 1.88 -5.76 0.58
N ASP A 176 2.31 -7.02 0.52
CA ASP A 176 1.76 -8.13 1.32
C ASP A 176 0.21 -8.21 1.25
N GLY A 177 -0.35 -7.98 0.05
CA GLY A 177 -1.80 -7.97 -0.16
C GLY A 177 -2.53 -6.71 0.33
N ARG A 178 -1.80 -5.66 0.74
CA ARG A 178 -2.35 -4.44 1.34
C ARG A 178 -1.92 -3.19 0.58
N MET A 179 -2.77 -2.17 0.56
CA MET A 179 -2.38 -0.85 0.03
C MET A 179 -1.78 -0.02 1.16
N VAL A 180 -0.66 0.65 0.91
CA VAL A 180 0.06 1.46 1.88
C VAL A 180 0.24 2.88 1.36
N CYS A 181 -0.19 3.85 2.15
CA CYS A 181 -0.06 5.28 1.85
C CYS A 181 0.74 5.97 2.96
N ILE A 182 1.76 6.73 2.58
CA ILE A 182 2.63 7.49 3.49
C ILE A 182 2.41 8.97 3.20
N ALA A 183 2.07 9.74 4.23
CA ALA A 183 1.85 11.17 4.12
C ALA A 183 2.48 11.94 5.30
N PRO A 184 2.79 13.24 5.13
CA PRO A 184 3.17 14.10 6.24
C PRO A 184 2.11 14.10 7.35
N GLY A 185 2.56 14.06 8.60
CA GLY A 185 1.69 13.95 9.78
C GLY A 185 0.83 15.18 10.06
N ASP A 186 1.21 16.33 9.52
CA ASP A 186 0.44 17.58 9.52
C ASP A 186 -0.67 17.58 8.44
N GLN A 187 -0.74 16.55 7.60
CA GLN A 187 -1.68 16.39 6.49
C GLN A 187 -2.56 15.15 6.65
N GLN A 188 -3.21 15.03 7.81
CA GLN A 188 -4.08 13.89 8.11
C GLN A 188 -5.26 13.75 7.13
N ASP A 189 -5.66 14.84 6.48
CA ASP A 189 -6.69 14.86 5.44
C ASP A 189 -6.35 13.93 4.25
N VAL A 190 -5.06 13.77 3.92
CA VAL A 190 -4.61 12.84 2.87
C VAL A 190 -4.96 11.40 3.22
N LEU A 191 -4.59 10.95 4.42
CA LEU A 191 -4.79 9.56 4.83
C LEU A 191 -6.27 9.24 5.07
N VAL A 192 -7.04 10.22 5.56
CA VAL A 192 -8.50 10.08 5.67
C VAL A 192 -9.15 10.02 4.29
N HIS A 193 -8.66 10.81 3.32
CA HIS A 193 -9.17 10.74 1.95
C HIS A 193 -8.79 9.42 1.27
N PHE A 194 -7.57 8.93 1.47
CA PHE A 194 -7.15 7.59 1.05
C PHE A 194 -8.10 6.51 1.58
N ALA A 195 -8.43 6.54 2.87
CA ALA A 195 -9.41 5.61 3.45
C ALA A 195 -10.79 5.67 2.76
N LYS A 196 -11.26 6.88 2.43
CA LYS A 196 -12.52 7.08 1.71
C LYS A 196 -12.47 6.50 0.29
N LEU A 197 -11.37 6.70 -0.44
CA LEU A 197 -11.20 6.16 -1.80
C LEU A 197 -11.19 4.63 -1.78
N VAL A 198 -10.46 4.03 -0.85
CA VAL A 198 -10.42 2.58 -0.68
C VAL A 198 -11.80 2.02 -0.35
N TYR A 199 -12.50 2.63 0.62
CA TYR A 199 -13.85 2.20 0.98
C TYR A 199 -14.83 2.35 -0.18
N ALA A 200 -14.76 3.45 -0.95
CA ALA A 200 -15.60 3.64 -2.12
C ALA A 200 -15.34 2.62 -3.24
N ALA A 201 -14.09 2.19 -3.42
CA ALA A 201 -13.72 1.21 -4.44
C ALA A 201 -14.09 -0.24 -4.08
N THR A 202 -14.20 -0.55 -2.79
CA THR A 202 -14.30 -1.96 -2.31
C THR A 202 -15.52 -2.28 -1.46
N GLY A 203 -16.11 -1.30 -0.78
CA GLY A 203 -17.29 -1.44 0.08
C GLY A 203 -17.10 -2.21 1.39
N ALA A 204 -15.98 -2.92 1.57
CA ALA A 204 -15.75 -3.81 2.72
C ALA A 204 -14.35 -3.71 3.33
N SER A 205 -13.46 -2.87 2.80
CA SER A 205 -12.07 -2.79 3.28
C SER A 205 -11.95 -1.90 4.52
N GLN A 206 -11.04 -2.28 5.42
CA GLN A 206 -10.68 -1.48 6.59
C GLN A 206 -9.35 -0.79 6.35
N VAL A 207 -9.25 0.46 6.78
CA VAL A 207 -8.02 1.24 6.70
C VAL A 207 -7.59 1.68 8.09
N ALA A 208 -6.36 1.33 8.47
CA ALA A 208 -5.76 1.76 9.73
C ALA A 208 -4.71 2.84 9.51
N ILE A 209 -4.73 3.88 10.34
CA ILE A 209 -3.75 4.97 10.32
C ILE A 209 -2.88 4.90 11.58
N GLY A 210 -1.57 4.73 11.38
CA GLY A 210 -0.55 4.84 12.40
C GLY A 210 -0.32 6.28 12.85
N ARG A 211 0.25 6.49 14.04
CA ARG A 211 0.52 7.85 14.52
C ARG A 211 1.66 8.48 13.74
N PRO A 212 1.69 9.83 13.61
CA PRO A 212 2.79 10.50 12.95
C PRO A 212 4.08 10.40 13.77
N ARG A 213 5.18 9.99 13.12
CA ARG A 213 6.51 9.84 13.74
C ARG A 213 7.60 10.42 12.85
N THR A 214 8.66 10.95 13.45
CA THR A 214 9.77 11.59 12.74
C THR A 214 10.84 10.59 12.31
N GLY A 215 11.56 10.92 11.23
CA GLY A 215 12.65 10.08 10.72
C GLY A 215 12.20 8.79 10.04
N THR A 216 13.17 8.07 9.47
CA THR A 216 12.94 6.80 8.75
C THR A 216 12.41 5.70 9.67
N VAL A 217 13.00 5.58 10.86
CA VAL A 217 12.56 4.65 11.90
C VAL A 217 11.12 4.94 12.34
N GLY A 218 10.75 6.23 12.41
CA GLY A 218 9.40 6.64 12.75
C GLY A 218 8.35 6.16 11.76
N ILE A 219 8.66 6.20 10.46
CA ILE A 219 7.74 5.72 9.42
C ILE A 219 7.48 4.22 9.58
N GLY A 220 8.52 3.42 9.83
CA GLY A 220 8.37 2.00 10.14
C GLY A 220 7.49 1.76 11.38
N HIS A 221 7.67 2.53 12.46
CA HIS A 221 6.80 2.43 13.63
C HIS A 221 5.34 2.82 13.34
N SER A 222 5.11 3.85 12.53
CA SER A 222 3.76 4.23 12.12
C SER A 222 3.09 3.12 11.31
N TYR A 223 3.84 2.46 10.42
CA TYR A 223 3.38 1.29 9.68
C TYR A 223 3.02 0.12 10.61
N GLU A 224 3.89 -0.22 11.57
CA GLU A 224 3.62 -1.27 12.57
C GLU A 224 2.39 -0.95 13.42
N GLU A 225 2.21 0.31 13.81
CA GLU A 225 1.02 0.76 14.54
C GLU A 225 -0.27 0.56 13.72
N ALA A 226 -0.24 0.83 12.41
CA ALA A 226 -1.36 0.58 11.52
C ALA A 226 -1.66 -0.92 11.36
N LEU A 227 -0.64 -1.76 11.19
CA LEU A 227 -0.81 -3.22 11.12
C LEU A 227 -1.39 -3.78 12.42
N ASN A 228 -0.88 -3.34 13.57
CA ASN A 228 -1.41 -3.76 14.87
C ASN A 228 -2.87 -3.33 15.07
N ALA A 229 -3.25 -2.15 14.57
CA ALA A 229 -4.64 -1.71 14.62
C ALA A 229 -5.58 -2.60 13.79
N LEU A 230 -5.15 -3.07 12.60
CA LEU A 230 -5.91 -4.04 11.80
C LEU A 230 -6.04 -5.40 12.51
N ASP A 231 -4.94 -5.94 13.05
CA ASP A 231 -4.97 -7.21 13.82
C ASP A 231 -5.86 -7.11 15.06
N VAL A 232 -5.80 -5.99 15.79
CA VAL A 232 -6.69 -5.73 16.92
C VAL A 232 -8.14 -5.66 16.47
N ALA A 233 -8.45 -4.94 15.38
CA ALA A 233 -9.81 -4.85 14.87
C ALA A 233 -10.37 -6.23 14.50
N GLN A 234 -9.56 -7.09 13.86
CA GLN A 234 -9.96 -8.46 13.56
C GLN A 234 -10.26 -9.27 14.83
N ARG A 235 -9.37 -9.27 15.83
CA ARG A 235 -9.55 -10.03 17.08
C ARG A 235 -10.68 -9.49 17.94
N MET A 236 -10.95 -8.18 17.84
CA MET A 236 -11.99 -7.50 18.61
C MET A 236 -13.31 -7.36 17.85
N GLY A 237 -13.41 -7.84 16.61
CA GLY A 237 -14.61 -7.69 15.79
C GLY A 237 -15.02 -6.22 15.63
N LEU A 238 -14.05 -5.33 15.43
CA LEU A 238 -14.32 -3.92 15.17
C LEU A 238 -14.59 -3.75 13.68
N ASP A 239 -15.79 -3.29 13.33
CA ASP A 239 -16.25 -3.16 11.94
C ASP A 239 -16.07 -1.74 11.37
N ASP A 240 -15.43 -0.84 12.12
CA ASP A 240 -15.19 0.53 11.66
C ASP A 240 -14.29 0.52 10.39
N PRO A 241 -14.70 1.18 9.29
CA PRO A 241 -13.92 1.19 8.06
C PRO A 241 -12.62 2.01 8.17
N LEU A 242 -12.52 2.87 9.18
CA LEU A 242 -11.35 3.69 9.46
C LEU A 242 -10.93 3.55 10.92
N LEU A 243 -9.78 2.94 11.12
CA LEU A 243 -9.15 2.73 12.42
C LEU A 243 -8.01 3.72 12.62
N ARG A 244 -7.88 4.26 13.83
CA ARG A 244 -6.72 5.07 14.21
C ARG A 244 -5.98 4.34 15.31
N ALA A 245 -4.69 4.10 15.10
CA ALA A 245 -3.86 3.44 16.12
C ALA A 245 -3.83 4.23 17.44
N ALA A 246 -4.03 5.56 17.39
CA ALA A 246 -4.15 6.42 18.56
C ALA A 246 -5.35 6.07 19.46
N ASP A 247 -6.42 5.53 18.89
CA ASP A 247 -7.65 5.20 19.61
C ASP A 247 -7.58 3.78 20.22
N LEU A 248 -6.60 2.99 19.78
CA LEU A 248 -6.42 1.58 20.17
C LEU A 248 -5.17 1.34 21.05
N LEU A 249 -4.60 2.39 21.65
CA LEU A 249 -3.34 2.30 22.39
C LEU A 249 -3.36 1.40 23.63
N VAL A 250 -4.54 1.08 24.16
CA VAL A 250 -4.68 0.14 25.28
C VAL A 250 -4.24 -1.28 24.89
N PHE A 251 -4.50 -1.72 23.66
CA PHE A 251 -4.23 -3.10 23.25
C PHE A 251 -2.73 -3.41 23.14
N PRO A 252 -1.89 -2.56 22.51
CA PRO A 252 -0.44 -2.74 22.55
C PRO A 252 0.15 -2.69 23.96
N VAL A 253 -0.45 -1.92 24.87
CA VAL A 253 -0.02 -1.89 26.29
C VAL A 253 -0.32 -3.23 26.97
N LEU A 254 -1.53 -3.76 26.79
CA LEU A 254 -1.93 -5.06 27.33
C LEU A 254 -1.10 -6.21 26.74
N ALA A 255 -0.81 -6.16 25.44
CA ALA A 255 -0.06 -7.20 24.73
C ALA A 255 1.45 -7.12 24.92
N ARG A 256 1.97 -6.10 25.63
CA ARG A 256 3.42 -5.86 25.75
C ARG A 256 4.14 -6.97 26.51
N ASP A 257 3.50 -7.52 27.54
CA ASP A 257 3.97 -8.69 28.27
C ASP A 257 3.00 -9.85 28.02
N ARG A 258 3.28 -10.60 26.95
CA ARG A 258 2.44 -11.73 26.54
C ARG A 258 2.34 -12.79 27.65
N GLN A 259 3.41 -13.04 28.39
CA GLN A 259 3.40 -14.06 29.44
C GLN A 259 2.53 -13.62 30.60
N ALA A 260 2.67 -12.37 31.06
CA ALA A 260 1.79 -11.83 32.10
C ALA A 260 0.32 -11.81 31.67
N LEU A 261 0.04 -11.54 30.38
CA LEU A 261 -1.32 -11.60 29.84
C LEU A 261 -1.87 -13.04 29.84
N VAL A 262 -1.05 -14.02 29.45
CA VAL A 262 -1.39 -15.46 29.50
C VAL A 262 -1.69 -15.87 30.94
N ASP A 263 -0.82 -15.54 31.89
CA ASP A 263 -0.98 -15.89 33.31
C ASP A 263 -2.25 -15.25 33.89
N LEU A 264 -2.54 -13.99 33.53
CA LEU A 264 -3.77 -13.32 33.91
C LEU A 264 -5.02 -14.05 33.38
N VAL A 265 -5.01 -14.45 32.11
CA VAL A 265 -6.14 -15.16 31.48
C VAL A 265 -6.31 -16.55 32.09
N ASP A 266 -5.24 -17.32 32.24
CA ASP A 266 -5.30 -18.67 32.81
C ASP A 266 -5.79 -18.63 34.27
N HIS A 267 -5.24 -17.74 35.09
CA HIS A 267 -5.61 -17.62 36.49
C HIS A 267 -7.06 -17.16 36.67
N THR A 268 -7.49 -16.15 35.89
CA THR A 268 -8.80 -15.50 36.08
C THR A 268 -9.93 -16.25 35.37
N LEU A 269 -9.68 -16.73 34.15
CA LEU A 269 -10.70 -17.30 33.27
C LEU A 269 -10.52 -18.79 33.01
N GLY A 270 -9.34 -19.36 33.24
CA GLY A 270 -9.09 -20.80 33.13
C GLY A 270 -10.11 -21.69 33.85
N PRO A 271 -10.61 -21.35 35.07
CA PRO A 271 -11.66 -22.12 35.72
C PRO A 271 -12.96 -22.25 34.90
N LEU A 272 -13.25 -21.32 33.98
CA LEU A 272 -14.43 -21.39 33.09
C LEU A 272 -14.37 -22.60 32.15
N ALA A 273 -13.19 -23.13 31.84
CA ALA A 273 -13.05 -24.34 31.03
C ALA A 273 -13.69 -25.58 31.67
N ARG A 274 -13.90 -25.56 33.00
CA ARG A 274 -14.58 -26.63 33.76
C ARG A 274 -16.11 -26.55 33.65
N ALA A 275 -16.67 -25.50 33.05
CA ALA A 275 -18.11 -25.38 32.87
C ALA A 275 -18.64 -26.42 31.87
N ARG A 276 -19.89 -26.86 32.10
CA ARG A 276 -20.59 -27.70 31.13
C ARG A 276 -20.81 -26.88 29.84
N GLY A 277 -20.26 -27.35 28.73
CA GLY A 277 -20.27 -26.61 27.46
C GLY A 277 -19.01 -25.76 27.21
N GLY A 278 -17.99 -25.87 28.07
CA GLY A 278 -16.71 -25.16 27.93
C GLY A 278 -16.76 -23.69 28.34
N ALA A 279 -15.64 -22.99 28.16
CA ALA A 279 -15.50 -21.59 28.55
C ALA A 279 -16.26 -20.60 27.65
N GLN A 280 -16.44 -20.93 26.36
CA GLN A 280 -16.96 -20.00 25.35
C GLN A 280 -18.28 -19.33 25.73
N PRO A 281 -19.36 -20.03 26.15
CA PRO A 281 -20.63 -19.37 26.43
C PRO A 281 -20.57 -18.39 27.62
N LEU A 282 -19.65 -18.63 28.56
CA LEU A 282 -19.44 -17.76 29.72
C LEU A 282 -18.56 -16.56 29.35
N LEU A 283 -17.58 -16.74 28.46
CA LEU A 283 -16.83 -15.63 27.87
C LEU A 283 -17.72 -14.70 27.03
N ASP A 284 -18.60 -15.27 26.20
CA ASP A 284 -19.57 -14.49 25.42
C ASP A 284 -20.48 -13.67 26.36
N THR A 285 -20.85 -14.26 27.49
CA THR A 285 -21.64 -13.60 28.54
C THR A 285 -20.88 -12.43 29.15
N LEU A 286 -19.62 -12.61 29.53
CA LEU A 286 -18.79 -11.53 30.07
C LEU A 286 -18.52 -10.43 29.04
N THR A 287 -18.23 -10.81 27.80
CA THR A 287 -17.97 -9.87 26.70
C THR A 287 -19.20 -8.99 26.46
N ALA A 288 -20.37 -9.59 26.23
CA ALA A 288 -21.61 -8.84 26.05
C ALA A 288 -21.96 -8.00 27.30
N TYR A 289 -21.71 -8.53 28.51
CA TYR A 289 -21.95 -7.78 29.74
C TYR A 289 -21.09 -6.53 29.85
N PHE A 290 -19.79 -6.62 29.58
CA PHE A 290 -18.87 -5.50 29.64
C PHE A 290 -19.06 -4.50 28.48
N ASP A 291 -19.31 -4.97 27.26
CA ASP A 291 -19.54 -4.12 26.09
C ASP A 291 -20.82 -3.28 26.23
N ASN A 292 -21.82 -3.77 26.97
CA ASN A 292 -23.04 -3.02 27.29
C ASN A 292 -22.95 -2.24 28.61
N GLY A 293 -21.74 -1.88 29.06
CA GLY A 293 -21.55 -1.06 30.25
C GLY A 293 -22.04 -1.72 31.53
N CYS A 294 -21.96 -3.05 31.61
CA CYS A 294 -22.42 -3.86 32.76
C CYS A 294 -23.94 -3.82 32.99
N VAL A 295 -24.72 -3.54 31.94
CA VAL A 295 -26.19 -3.57 31.98
C VAL A 295 -26.70 -4.95 31.55
N ALA A 296 -27.10 -5.77 32.53
CA ALA A 296 -27.56 -7.14 32.29
C ALA A 296 -28.73 -7.22 31.28
N ALA A 297 -29.69 -6.31 31.34
CA ALA A 297 -30.81 -6.32 30.40
C ALA A 297 -30.37 -6.08 28.94
N ALA A 298 -29.36 -5.24 28.72
CA ALA A 298 -28.85 -4.96 27.38
C ALA A 298 -28.02 -6.14 26.85
N ALA A 299 -27.12 -6.69 27.67
CA ALA A 299 -26.33 -7.88 27.32
C ALA A 299 -27.21 -9.11 27.04
N ALA A 300 -28.28 -9.32 27.83
CA ALA A 300 -29.24 -10.40 27.59
C ALA A 300 -29.94 -10.26 26.24
N ARG A 301 -30.35 -9.04 25.85
CA ARG A 301 -30.92 -8.78 24.52
C ARG A 301 -29.93 -9.07 23.40
N GLN A 302 -28.68 -8.64 23.52
CA GLN A 302 -27.64 -8.92 22.52
C GLN A 302 -27.43 -10.42 22.33
N LEU A 303 -27.42 -11.19 23.43
CA LEU A 303 -27.24 -12.65 23.39
C LEU A 303 -28.53 -13.43 23.13
N SER A 304 -29.66 -12.75 22.88
CA SER A 304 -30.98 -13.39 22.72
C SER A 304 -31.37 -14.29 23.91
N LEU A 305 -31.04 -13.86 25.13
CA LEU A 305 -31.33 -14.53 26.40
C LEU A 305 -32.37 -13.75 27.21
N SER A 306 -33.03 -14.44 28.14
CA SER A 306 -33.75 -13.74 29.21
C SER A 306 -32.77 -13.11 30.20
N VAL A 307 -33.16 -12.01 30.86
CA VAL A 307 -32.33 -11.37 31.89
C VAL A 307 -31.98 -12.37 33.00
N ARG A 308 -32.94 -13.22 33.41
CA ARG A 308 -32.71 -14.29 34.40
C ARG A 308 -31.64 -15.27 33.96
N ALA A 309 -31.66 -15.70 32.70
CA ALA A 309 -30.65 -16.61 32.17
C ALA A 309 -29.25 -15.97 32.15
N LEU A 310 -29.15 -14.67 31.83
CA LEU A 310 -27.88 -13.95 31.90
C LEU A 310 -27.39 -13.82 33.35
N THR A 311 -28.24 -13.41 34.28
CA THR A 311 -27.90 -13.32 35.72
C THR A 311 -27.41 -14.66 36.25
N TYR A 312 -28.09 -15.76 35.92
CA TYR A 312 -27.65 -17.11 36.28
C TYR A 312 -26.25 -17.43 35.72
N ARG A 313 -25.95 -17.04 34.49
CA ARG A 313 -24.60 -17.24 33.91
C ARG A 313 -23.55 -16.39 34.63
N LEU A 314 -23.86 -15.16 35.02
CA LEU A 314 -22.96 -14.31 35.82
C LEU A 314 -22.69 -14.90 37.22
N GLU A 315 -23.72 -15.38 37.91
CA GLU A 315 -23.58 -16.10 39.18
C GLU A 315 -22.73 -17.37 39.03
N ARG A 316 -22.92 -18.09 37.90
CA ARG A 316 -22.13 -19.28 37.59
C ARG A 316 -20.66 -18.94 37.34
N ILE A 317 -20.37 -17.84 36.65
CA ILE A 317 -19.01 -17.32 36.48
C ILE A 317 -18.39 -17.05 37.84
N HIS A 318 -19.09 -16.31 38.71
CA HIS A 318 -18.62 -16.03 40.06
C HIS A 318 -18.31 -17.30 40.85
N THR A 319 -19.19 -18.30 40.80
CA THR A 319 -19.00 -19.59 41.46
C THR A 319 -17.74 -20.33 40.95
N LEU A 320 -17.42 -20.21 39.66
CA LEU A 320 -16.30 -20.91 39.03
C LEU A 320 -14.96 -20.20 39.24
N THR A 321 -14.94 -18.88 39.13
CA THR A 321 -13.71 -18.06 39.14
C THR A 321 -13.42 -17.45 40.51
N GLY A 322 -14.39 -17.42 41.41
CA GLY A 322 -14.32 -16.67 42.66
C GLY A 322 -14.44 -15.16 42.50
N SER A 323 -14.46 -14.64 41.26
CA SER A 323 -14.55 -13.22 40.95
C SER A 323 -15.97 -12.85 40.53
N ASP A 324 -16.59 -11.90 41.22
CA ASP A 324 -17.95 -11.42 40.89
C ASP A 324 -17.90 -10.36 39.78
N PRO A 325 -18.48 -10.60 38.57
CA PRO A 325 -18.49 -9.61 37.50
C PRO A 325 -19.26 -8.32 37.84
N THR A 326 -20.18 -8.38 38.80
CA THR A 326 -21.02 -7.26 39.21
C THR A 326 -20.33 -6.37 40.26
N ASP A 327 -19.37 -6.92 41.01
CA ASP A 327 -18.56 -6.21 41.99
C ASP A 327 -17.49 -5.34 41.29
N PRO A 328 -17.50 -4.00 41.48
CA PRO A 328 -16.48 -3.11 40.93
C PRO A 328 -15.03 -3.52 41.25
N ALA A 329 -14.76 -4.12 42.41
CA ALA A 329 -13.41 -4.53 42.81
C ALA A 329 -12.86 -5.68 41.97
N HIS A 330 -13.70 -6.65 41.61
CA HIS A 330 -13.32 -7.80 40.77
C HIS A 330 -13.42 -7.51 39.28
N ARG A 331 -14.33 -6.60 38.90
CA ARG A 331 -14.69 -6.31 37.51
C ARG A 331 -13.50 -5.94 36.65
N TYR A 332 -12.61 -5.08 37.13
CA TYR A 332 -11.48 -4.60 36.31
C TYR A 332 -10.55 -5.73 35.88
N THR A 333 -10.21 -6.63 36.82
CA THR A 333 -9.40 -7.83 36.54
C THR A 333 -10.10 -8.75 35.56
N LEU A 334 -11.39 -9.05 35.78
CA LEU A 334 -12.19 -9.88 34.87
C LEU A 334 -12.27 -9.29 33.46
N GLN A 335 -12.55 -7.99 33.34
CA GLN A 335 -12.66 -7.32 32.05
C GLN A 335 -11.32 -7.31 31.31
N THR A 336 -10.23 -7.05 32.03
CA THR A 336 -8.88 -7.10 31.45
C THR A 336 -8.52 -8.51 30.99
N ALA A 337 -8.85 -9.54 31.78
CA ALA A 337 -8.67 -10.92 31.39
C ALA A 337 -9.53 -11.28 30.17
N VAL A 338 -10.76 -10.78 30.04
CA VAL A 338 -11.61 -11.01 28.86
C VAL A 338 -11.01 -10.36 27.61
N LEU A 339 -10.51 -9.13 27.72
CA LEU A 339 -9.78 -8.49 26.62
C LEU A 339 -8.52 -9.29 26.25
N GLY A 340 -7.78 -9.78 27.25
CA GLY A 340 -6.63 -10.65 27.06
C GLY A 340 -6.98 -11.96 26.35
N ALA A 341 -8.06 -12.63 26.76
CA ALA A 341 -8.53 -13.85 26.13
C ALA A 341 -8.87 -13.63 24.65
N ARG A 342 -9.56 -12.53 24.32
CA ARG A 342 -9.85 -12.15 22.93
C ARG A 342 -8.58 -11.86 22.13
N LEU A 343 -7.63 -11.11 22.71
CA LEU A 343 -6.33 -10.87 22.08
C LEU A 343 -5.54 -12.17 21.85
N LEU A 344 -5.67 -13.16 22.72
CA LEU A 344 -4.96 -14.44 22.62
C LEU A 344 -5.72 -15.49 21.80
N ASP A 345 -6.94 -15.18 21.31
CA ASP A 345 -7.85 -16.13 20.67
C ASP A 345 -8.17 -17.35 21.57
N TRP A 346 -8.23 -17.14 22.89
CA TRP A 346 -8.65 -18.15 23.86
C TRP A 346 -10.18 -18.15 23.98
N PRO A 347 -10.85 -19.33 23.99
CA PRO A 347 -10.32 -20.68 24.17
C PRO A 347 -10.10 -21.47 22.87
N ASN A 348 -10.19 -20.83 21.69
CA ASN A 348 -9.97 -21.50 20.41
C ASN A 348 -8.51 -21.95 20.23
N ARG A 349 -7.58 -21.18 20.81
CA ARG A 349 -6.16 -21.52 20.93
C ARG A 349 -5.78 -21.78 22.39
N PRO A 350 -4.95 -22.80 22.64
CA PRO A 350 -4.35 -22.98 23.96
C PRO A 350 -3.43 -21.79 24.28
N LEU A 351 -3.32 -21.46 25.58
CA LEU A 351 -2.54 -20.32 26.08
C LEU A 351 -1.03 -20.52 25.96
#